data_AF-A0A3L6LEE7-F1
#
_entry.id   AF-A0A3L6LEE7-F1
#
_cell.length_a   1.000
_cell.length_b   1.000
_cell.length_c   1.000
_cell.angle_alpha   90.00
_cell.angle_beta   90.00
_cell.angle_gamma   90.00
#
_symmetry.space_group_name_H-M   'P 1'
#
loop_
_entity.id
_entity.type
_entity.pdbx_description
1 polymer ?
#
loop_
_entity_poly.entity_id
_entity_poly.type
_entity_poly.pdbx_seq_one_letter_code
_entity_poly.pdbx_strand_id
1 'polypeptide(L)'
;MLTMMRGFLLVPLLFYAFFTTGGRAVNVQLPHQITSRMSGEWGIVVQTPCRPFIVGETVTFTDGTAYMQSVNVNFTGALEGTVEHDASGLRAFAAGADEEAVKHYIICGERLNALPTEYRPGFEGEMRMTQLVEYVGHFSKPGNAASECGTIQPSVFVRAIGSDARGLKSDSWRAKQTLQYVELEFVANSLTASCVHKKDVTEDEGSQGSTNRRNAGRRRRGHRVSRGVGAGNNPQGATDQRAYEGSIIIGLTRRKPPEKGFYEQYSMSIFFGVAMFVFRIVQAFKSYRRESSAAR
;
A
#
# COMPACT_ATOMS: atom_id res chain seq x y z
N MET A 1 24.91 -36.79 -43.10
CA MET A 1 25.32 -35.51 -42.47
C MET A 1 24.19 -34.50 -42.28
N LEU A 2 23.08 -34.53 -43.05
CA LEU A 2 21.96 -33.59 -42.90
C LEU A 2 20.97 -33.86 -41.75
N THR A 3 21.01 -35.04 -41.11
CA THR A 3 20.06 -35.41 -40.04
C THR A 3 20.50 -34.98 -38.64
N MET A 4 21.81 -34.82 -38.38
CA MET A 4 22.30 -34.36 -37.08
C MET A 4 22.17 -32.84 -36.88
N MET A 5 22.07 -32.04 -37.94
CA MET A 5 21.90 -30.59 -37.83
C MET A 5 20.46 -30.14 -37.51
N ARG A 6 19.45 -30.99 -37.78
CA ARG A 6 18.05 -30.66 -37.48
C ARG A 6 17.70 -30.79 -35.99
N GLY A 7 18.36 -31.69 -35.26
CA GLY A 7 18.16 -31.84 -33.81
C GLY A 7 18.71 -30.66 -33.00
N PHE A 8 19.85 -30.10 -33.42
CA PHE A 8 20.51 -28.97 -32.74
C PHE A 8 19.80 -27.63 -32.90
N LEU A 9 18.94 -27.47 -33.91
CA LEU A 9 18.13 -26.26 -34.12
C LEU A 9 16.83 -26.23 -33.32
N LEU A 10 16.32 -27.40 -32.90
CA LEU A 10 15.07 -27.50 -32.14
C LEU A 10 15.25 -27.22 -30.64
N VAL A 11 16.42 -27.54 -30.09
CA VAL A 11 16.76 -27.30 -28.67
C VAL A 11 16.76 -25.80 -28.29
N PRO A 12 17.41 -24.88 -29.05
CA PRO A 12 17.35 -23.45 -28.74
C PRO A 12 15.97 -22.84 -28.99
N LEU A 13 15.18 -23.38 -29.93
CA LEU A 13 13.80 -22.96 -30.20
C LEU A 13 12.84 -23.37 -29.08
N LEU A 14 13.01 -24.56 -28.53
CA LEU A 14 12.30 -25.00 -27.31
C LEU A 14 12.71 -24.20 -26.08
N PHE A 15 14.00 -23.86 -25.94
CA PHE A 15 14.47 -22.95 -24.87
C PHE A 15 13.86 -21.54 -25.03
N TYR A 16 13.82 -20.98 -26.24
CA TYR A 16 13.17 -19.70 -26.50
C TYR A 16 11.65 -19.75 -26.24
N ALA A 17 10.98 -20.85 -26.59
CA ALA A 17 9.55 -21.04 -26.30
C ALA A 17 9.28 -21.20 -24.79
N PHE A 18 10.19 -21.82 -24.04
CA PHE A 18 10.10 -21.91 -22.57
C PHE A 18 10.36 -20.56 -21.88
N PHE A 19 11.23 -19.70 -22.42
CA PHE A 19 11.46 -18.36 -21.88
C PHE A 19 10.44 -17.30 -22.33
N THR A 20 9.68 -17.55 -23.42
CA THR A 20 8.69 -16.60 -23.95
C THR A 20 7.24 -16.92 -23.57
N THR A 21 7.01 -18.01 -22.83
CA THR A 21 5.72 -18.30 -22.17
C THR A 21 5.61 -17.70 -20.77
N GLY A 22 6.45 -16.71 -20.45
CA GLY A 22 6.16 -15.76 -19.39
C GLY A 22 4.98 -14.89 -19.81
N GLY A 23 3.75 -15.28 -19.43
CA GLY A 23 2.60 -14.41 -19.57
C GLY A 23 2.96 -13.02 -19.07
N ARG A 24 2.74 -11.98 -19.90
CA ARG A 24 3.11 -10.58 -19.58
C ARG A 24 2.62 -10.26 -18.16
N ALA A 25 3.56 -10.19 -17.21
CA ALA A 25 3.27 -9.82 -15.84
C ALA A 25 2.56 -8.47 -15.86
N VAL A 26 1.40 -8.41 -15.21
CA VAL A 26 0.59 -7.19 -15.16
C VAL A 26 1.10 -6.31 -14.04
N ASN A 27 1.16 -5.01 -14.28
CA ASN A 27 1.87 -4.10 -13.38
C ASN A 27 0.95 -3.02 -12.84
N VAL A 28 0.97 -2.82 -11.53
CA VAL A 28 0.45 -1.62 -10.88
C VAL A 28 1.64 -0.84 -10.36
N GLN A 29 2.00 0.21 -11.08
CA GLN A 29 3.07 1.11 -10.70
C GLN A 29 2.56 2.10 -9.67
N LEU A 30 3.29 2.24 -8.58
CA LEU A 30 3.01 3.13 -7.47
C LEU A 30 3.90 4.39 -7.59
N PRO A 31 3.45 5.56 -7.09
CA PRO A 31 4.25 6.78 -7.12
C PRO A 31 5.56 6.64 -6.35
N HIS A 32 6.64 7.22 -6.87
CA HIS A 32 7.97 7.13 -6.26
C HIS A 32 7.99 7.60 -4.79
N GLN A 33 7.23 8.65 -4.49
CA GLN A 33 7.11 9.24 -3.15
C GLN A 33 6.56 8.25 -2.12
N ILE A 34 5.81 7.25 -2.58
CA ILE A 34 5.27 6.17 -1.76
C ILE A 34 6.27 5.01 -1.72
N THR A 35 6.71 4.50 -2.87
CA THR A 35 7.54 3.28 -2.91
C THR A 35 8.93 3.46 -2.34
N SER A 36 9.50 4.67 -2.40
CA SER A 36 10.76 4.99 -1.72
C SER A 36 10.68 4.76 -0.20
N ARG A 37 9.48 4.81 0.38
CA ARG A 37 9.21 4.57 1.80
C ARG A 37 8.64 3.18 2.10
N MET A 38 8.48 2.33 1.10
CA MET A 38 7.98 0.97 1.27
C MET A 38 9.14 -0.03 1.34
N SER A 39 9.19 -0.82 2.40
CA SER A 39 10.12 -1.95 2.52
C SER A 39 9.56 -3.02 3.46
N GLY A 40 10.02 -4.26 3.32
CA GLY A 40 9.68 -5.36 4.21
C GLY A 40 8.28 -5.93 3.93
N GLU A 41 7.65 -6.52 4.93
CA GLU A 41 6.38 -7.24 4.80
C GLU A 41 5.15 -6.31 4.89
N TRP A 42 4.26 -6.43 3.91
CA TRP A 42 3.00 -5.69 3.79
C TRP A 42 1.85 -6.67 3.55
N GLY A 43 0.72 -6.43 4.22
CA GLY A 43 -0.55 -7.05 3.86
C GLY A 43 -1.20 -6.26 2.74
N ILE A 44 -1.46 -6.91 1.61
CA ILE A 44 -2.27 -6.38 0.52
C ILE A 44 -3.70 -6.91 0.68
N VAL A 45 -4.68 -6.03 0.56
CA VAL A 45 -6.10 -6.38 0.41
C VAL A 45 -6.65 -5.63 -0.78
N VAL A 46 -7.08 -6.35 -1.80
CA VAL A 46 -7.77 -5.81 -2.96
C VAL A 46 -9.26 -6.06 -2.83
N GLN A 47 -10.06 -5.03 -3.03
CA GLN A 47 -11.51 -5.12 -3.11
C GLN A 47 -11.95 -4.66 -4.51
N THR A 48 -12.81 -5.45 -5.14
CA THR A 48 -13.31 -5.20 -6.50
C THR A 48 -14.79 -5.60 -6.56
N PRO A 49 -15.60 -4.96 -7.42
CA PRO A 49 -16.96 -5.42 -7.71
C PRO A 49 -17.00 -6.76 -8.44
N CYS A 50 -15.89 -7.21 -9.04
CA CYS A 50 -15.81 -8.50 -9.73
C CYS A 50 -15.45 -9.65 -8.79
N ARG A 51 -15.85 -10.89 -9.12
CA ARG A 51 -15.39 -12.06 -8.37
C ARG A 51 -13.92 -12.38 -8.70
N PRO A 52 -13.08 -12.74 -7.72
CA PRO A 52 -13.35 -12.70 -6.27
C PRO A 52 -13.42 -11.26 -5.73
N PHE A 53 -14.49 -10.93 -4.99
CA PHE A 53 -14.78 -9.57 -4.53
C PHE A 53 -13.69 -8.99 -3.61
N ILE A 54 -12.99 -9.87 -2.89
CA ILE A 54 -11.89 -9.51 -2.01
C ILE A 54 -10.78 -10.54 -2.21
N VAL A 55 -9.55 -10.07 -2.41
CA VAL A 55 -8.34 -10.90 -2.43
C VAL A 55 -7.34 -10.30 -1.46
N GLY A 56 -6.75 -11.12 -0.60
CA GLY A 56 -5.75 -10.66 0.37
C GLY A 56 -4.54 -11.58 0.38
N GLU A 57 -3.35 -10.98 0.45
CA GLU A 57 -2.08 -11.69 0.46
C GLU A 57 -1.04 -10.88 1.27
N THR A 58 -0.02 -11.55 1.80
CA THR A 58 1.14 -10.86 2.36
C THR A 58 2.23 -10.84 1.30
N VAL A 59 2.75 -9.66 0.98
CA VAL A 59 3.87 -9.49 0.05
C VAL A 59 5.06 -8.86 0.75
N THR A 60 6.24 -9.05 0.18
CA THR A 60 7.46 -8.40 0.64
C THR A 60 7.90 -7.39 -0.40
N PHE A 61 8.03 -6.13 0.00
CA PHE A 61 8.59 -5.07 -0.83
C PHE A 61 10.12 -5.08 -0.74
N THR A 62 10.76 -5.37 -1.87
CA THR A 62 12.21 -5.32 -2.07
C THR A 62 12.50 -4.38 -3.24
N ASP A 63 13.30 -3.35 -2.99
CA ASP A 63 13.69 -2.33 -3.99
C ASP A 63 12.49 -1.71 -4.73
N GLY A 64 11.41 -1.43 -3.99
CA GLY A 64 10.19 -0.83 -4.54
C GLY A 64 9.33 -1.79 -5.36
N THR A 65 9.64 -3.09 -5.37
CA THR A 65 8.86 -4.10 -6.10
C THR A 65 8.26 -5.12 -5.14
N ALA A 66 7.06 -5.62 -5.46
CA ALA A 66 6.40 -6.70 -4.74
C ALA A 66 5.48 -7.48 -5.68
N TYR A 67 5.43 -8.81 -5.51
CA TYR A 67 4.62 -9.68 -6.34
C TYR A 67 3.47 -10.30 -5.54
N MET A 68 2.26 -10.24 -6.09
CA MET A 68 1.06 -10.86 -5.55
C MET A 68 0.75 -12.11 -6.36
N GLN A 69 1.03 -13.28 -5.79
CA GLN A 69 0.98 -14.55 -6.51
C GLN A 69 -0.45 -14.99 -6.82
N SER A 70 -1.39 -14.69 -5.94
CA SER A 70 -2.80 -15.10 -6.06
C SER A 70 -3.48 -14.62 -7.35
N VAL A 71 -3.05 -13.49 -7.90
CA VAL A 71 -3.63 -12.86 -9.09
C VAL A 71 -2.58 -12.50 -10.17
N ASN A 72 -1.33 -12.93 -9.96
CA ASN A 72 -0.18 -12.68 -10.84
C ASN A 72 0.04 -11.18 -11.15
N VAL A 73 -0.08 -10.32 -10.14
CA VAL A 73 0.11 -8.86 -10.26
C VAL A 73 1.45 -8.46 -9.65
N ASN A 74 2.23 -7.67 -10.39
CA ASN A 74 3.42 -7.01 -9.88
C ASN A 74 3.08 -5.58 -9.44
N PHE A 75 3.57 -5.19 -8.28
CA PHE A 75 3.57 -3.82 -7.81
C PHE A 75 4.97 -3.28 -7.97
N THR A 76 5.13 -2.17 -8.69
CA THR A 76 6.45 -1.58 -8.96
C THR A 76 6.49 -0.12 -8.54
N GLY A 77 7.66 0.36 -8.12
CA GLY A 77 7.89 1.78 -7.90
C GLY A 77 8.10 2.50 -9.22
N ALA A 78 7.51 3.68 -9.35
CA ALA A 78 7.89 4.63 -10.36
C ALA A 78 9.29 5.20 -10.07
N LEU A 79 9.98 5.59 -11.14
CA LEU A 79 11.18 6.40 -11.00
C LEU A 79 10.80 7.81 -10.54
N GLU A 80 11.74 8.50 -9.91
CA GLU A 80 11.54 9.89 -9.55
C GLU A 80 11.28 10.72 -10.82
N GLY A 81 10.26 11.59 -10.77
CA GLY A 81 9.86 12.42 -11.91
C GLY A 81 9.02 11.71 -12.97
N THR A 82 8.66 10.44 -12.79
CA THR A 82 7.68 9.77 -13.66
C THR A 82 6.31 10.45 -13.52
N VAL A 83 5.75 10.89 -14.65
CA VAL A 83 4.43 11.54 -14.74
C VAL A 83 3.32 10.53 -15.01
N GLU A 84 3.61 9.52 -15.83
CA GLU A 84 2.66 8.48 -16.25
C GLU A 84 3.01 7.13 -15.61
N HIS A 85 2.03 6.53 -14.96
CA HIS A 85 2.18 5.29 -14.19
C HIS A 85 1.42 4.15 -14.85
N ASP A 86 2.00 2.95 -14.85
CA ASP A 86 1.34 1.72 -15.33
C ASP A 86 0.25 1.24 -14.35
N ALA A 87 -0.93 0.91 -14.88
CA ALA A 87 -2.04 0.30 -14.17
C ALA A 87 -2.62 -0.92 -14.92
N SER A 88 -1.88 -1.49 -15.87
CA SER A 88 -2.24 -2.71 -16.60
C SER A 88 -2.56 -3.89 -15.67
N GLY A 89 -1.98 -3.88 -14.46
CA GLY A 89 -2.27 -4.72 -13.30
C GLY A 89 -3.75 -4.87 -12.95
N LEU A 90 -4.52 -3.79 -13.11
CA LEU A 90 -5.93 -3.75 -12.71
C LEU A 90 -6.80 -4.75 -13.48
N ARG A 91 -6.35 -5.20 -14.65
CA ARG A 91 -7.05 -6.23 -15.45
C ARG A 91 -7.21 -7.56 -14.72
N ALA A 92 -6.31 -7.89 -13.79
CA ALA A 92 -6.42 -9.10 -13.00
C ALA A 92 -7.65 -9.10 -12.07
N PHE A 93 -8.26 -7.93 -11.86
CA PHE A 93 -9.44 -7.74 -11.01
C PHE A 93 -10.71 -7.39 -11.81
N ALA A 94 -10.66 -7.50 -13.15
CA ALA A 94 -11.73 -7.15 -14.08
C ALA A 94 -12.27 -8.40 -14.80
N ALA A 95 -13.58 -8.42 -15.10
CA ALA A 95 -14.21 -9.53 -15.82
C ALA A 95 -14.28 -9.26 -17.33
N GLY A 96 -13.12 -9.35 -18.01
CA GLY A 96 -13.04 -9.41 -19.47
C GLY A 96 -13.31 -8.10 -20.22
N ALA A 97 -12.99 -6.95 -19.63
CA ALA A 97 -13.19 -5.63 -20.24
C ALA A 97 -12.13 -5.25 -21.28
N ASP A 98 -12.53 -4.32 -22.17
CA ASP A 98 -11.81 -3.87 -23.36
C ASP A 98 -10.38 -3.33 -23.08
N GLU A 99 -9.43 -3.73 -23.93
CA GLU A 99 -7.99 -3.80 -23.65
C GLU A 99 -7.27 -2.45 -23.56
N GLU A 100 -7.84 -1.37 -24.10
CA GLU A 100 -7.05 -0.19 -24.47
C GLU A 100 -7.16 1.02 -23.53
N ALA A 101 -8.17 1.09 -22.66
CA ALA A 101 -8.48 2.34 -21.95
C ALA A 101 -7.81 2.54 -20.59
N VAL A 102 -7.28 1.49 -19.94
CA VAL A 102 -6.89 1.55 -18.50
C VAL A 102 -5.48 1.02 -18.25
N LYS A 103 -4.55 1.32 -19.16
CA LYS A 103 -3.14 0.92 -18.99
C LYS A 103 -2.35 1.91 -18.16
N HIS A 104 -2.75 3.18 -18.14
CA HIS A 104 -1.96 4.22 -17.51
C HIS A 104 -2.81 5.21 -16.72
N TYR A 105 -2.19 5.81 -15.72
CA TYR A 105 -2.76 6.91 -14.98
C TYR A 105 -1.70 7.96 -14.67
N ILE A 106 -2.16 9.17 -14.40
CA ILE A 106 -1.31 10.29 -14.02
C ILE A 106 -1.78 10.86 -12.68
N ILE A 107 -0.87 11.51 -11.95
CA ILE A 107 -1.20 12.27 -10.75
C ILE A 107 -1.19 13.76 -11.10
N CYS A 108 -2.30 14.43 -10.83
CA CYS A 108 -2.50 15.85 -11.14
C CYS A 108 -2.39 16.77 -9.93
N GLY A 109 -2.48 16.23 -8.72
CA GLY A 109 -2.41 17.03 -7.51
C GLY A 109 -2.12 16.22 -6.27
N GLU A 110 -1.67 16.93 -5.25
CA GLU A 110 -1.34 16.39 -3.93
C GLU A 110 -2.04 17.24 -2.86
N ARG A 111 -2.59 16.58 -1.85
CA ARG A 111 -3.16 17.20 -0.65
C ARG A 111 -2.52 16.61 0.58
N LEU A 112 -1.92 17.46 1.38
CA LEU A 112 -1.28 17.08 2.65
C LEU A 112 -2.17 17.53 3.82
N ASN A 113 -2.55 16.58 4.67
CA ASN A 113 -3.17 16.84 5.96
C ASN A 113 -2.28 16.29 7.07
N ALA A 114 -1.96 17.10 8.08
CA ALA A 114 -1.15 16.68 9.22
C ALA A 114 -1.95 16.88 10.50
N LEU A 115 -2.01 15.84 11.33
CA LEU A 115 -2.72 15.85 12.61
C LEU A 115 -1.75 15.60 13.75
N PRO A 116 -1.77 16.41 14.83
CA PRO A 116 -1.07 16.09 16.05
C PRO A 116 -1.53 14.73 16.57
N THR A 117 -0.59 13.88 16.91
CA THR A 117 -0.86 12.53 17.42
C THR A 117 -0.14 12.38 18.73
N GLU A 118 -0.88 11.99 19.76
CA GLU A 118 -0.28 11.62 21.05
C GLU A 118 0.67 10.42 20.86
N TYR A 119 1.67 10.34 21.74
CA TYR A 119 2.76 9.38 21.68
C TYR A 119 2.28 7.96 21.32
N ARG A 120 2.85 7.38 20.25
CA ARG A 120 2.56 6.02 19.81
C ARG A 120 3.72 5.08 20.18
N PRO A 121 3.50 4.07 21.03
CA PRO A 121 4.55 3.11 21.39
C PRO A 121 5.14 2.42 20.15
N GLY A 122 6.47 2.32 20.08
CA GLY A 122 7.19 1.65 18.98
C GLY A 122 7.60 2.56 17.82
N PHE A 123 7.22 3.82 17.88
CA PHE A 123 7.79 4.87 17.05
C PHE A 123 8.53 5.80 18.03
N GLU A 124 9.81 6.12 17.77
CA GLU A 124 10.59 7.05 18.62
C GLU A 124 9.71 8.28 18.96
N GLY A 125 9.93 8.93 20.11
CA GLY A 125 9.13 10.07 20.65
C GLY A 125 8.99 11.32 19.74
N GLU A 126 9.33 11.16 18.47
CA GLU A 126 9.29 12.09 17.34
C GLU A 126 8.04 11.94 16.47
N MET A 127 7.26 10.85 16.55
CA MET A 127 5.96 10.76 15.84
C MET A 127 4.84 11.53 16.54
N ARG A 128 5.07 12.83 16.71
CA ARG A 128 4.08 13.78 17.23
C ARG A 128 3.04 14.16 16.19
N MET A 129 3.25 13.80 14.93
CA MET A 129 2.40 14.15 13.80
C MET A 129 2.14 12.92 12.92
N THR A 130 0.86 12.64 12.67
CA THR A 130 0.43 11.71 11.62
C THR A 130 0.12 12.52 10.37
N GLN A 131 0.69 12.13 9.24
CA GLN A 131 0.43 12.72 7.94
C GLN A 131 -0.47 11.79 7.12
N LEU A 132 -1.51 12.38 6.55
CA LEU A 132 -2.32 11.83 5.49
C LEU A 132 -1.99 12.61 4.21
N VAL A 133 -1.41 11.93 3.24
CA VAL A 133 -1.12 12.49 1.91
C VAL A 133 -2.10 11.85 0.93
N GLU A 134 -2.86 12.67 0.20
CA GLU A 134 -3.76 12.22 -0.86
C GLU A 134 -3.28 12.75 -2.20
N TYR A 135 -2.86 11.86 -3.09
CA TYR A 135 -2.60 12.14 -4.49
C TYR A 135 -3.87 11.90 -5.29
N VAL A 136 -4.19 12.84 -6.18
CA VAL A 136 -5.41 12.82 -7.00
C VAL A 136 -5.02 12.84 -8.47
N GLY A 137 -5.64 11.96 -9.25
CA GLY A 137 -5.27 11.70 -10.62
C GLY A 137 -6.42 11.17 -11.47
N HIS A 138 -6.12 10.82 -12.71
CA HIS A 138 -7.05 10.18 -13.63
C HIS A 138 -6.34 9.20 -14.56
N PHE A 139 -7.11 8.34 -15.23
CA PHE A 139 -6.59 7.48 -16.28
C PHE A 139 -6.20 8.30 -17.51
N SER A 140 -5.06 7.96 -18.12
CA SER A 140 -4.52 8.65 -19.30
C SER A 140 -4.33 7.66 -20.45
N LYS A 141 -4.40 8.19 -21.67
CA LYS A 141 -3.85 7.50 -22.83
C LYS A 141 -2.33 7.70 -22.87
N PRO A 142 -1.57 6.70 -23.35
CA PRO A 142 -0.12 6.80 -23.47
C PRO A 142 0.26 8.04 -24.28
N GLY A 143 1.18 8.86 -23.74
CA GLY A 143 1.72 10.03 -24.43
C GLY A 143 0.92 11.35 -24.28
N ASN A 144 -0.22 11.36 -23.58
CA ASN A 144 -1.05 12.57 -23.36
C ASN A 144 -1.05 13.04 -21.88
N ALA A 145 0.04 12.80 -21.17
CA ALA A 145 0.07 12.77 -19.71
C ALA A 145 -0.04 14.11 -18.95
N ALA A 146 0.01 15.29 -19.58
CA ALA A 146 0.12 16.55 -18.83
C ALA A 146 -0.96 17.60 -19.12
N SER A 147 -1.59 17.58 -20.30
CA SER A 147 -2.57 18.61 -20.70
C SER A 147 -3.97 18.41 -20.14
N GLU A 148 -4.26 17.23 -19.57
CA GLU A 148 -5.62 16.82 -19.16
C GLU A 148 -5.93 17.13 -17.68
N CYS A 149 -4.91 17.42 -16.87
CA CYS A 149 -5.07 17.76 -15.46
C CYS A 149 -5.93 19.02 -15.27
N GLY A 150 -7.05 18.87 -14.56
CA GLY A 150 -8.01 19.96 -14.30
C GLY A 150 -9.19 20.02 -15.28
N THR A 151 -9.13 19.25 -16.38
CA THR A 151 -10.25 19.14 -17.35
C THR A 151 -11.06 17.86 -17.15
N ILE A 152 -10.39 16.77 -16.75
CA ILE A 152 -11.02 15.46 -16.51
C ILE A 152 -11.35 15.30 -15.03
N GLN A 153 -12.49 14.67 -14.74
CA GLN A 153 -12.88 14.35 -13.37
C GLN A 153 -11.91 13.31 -12.77
N PRO A 154 -11.45 13.49 -11.52
CA PRO A 154 -10.56 12.53 -10.89
C PRO A 154 -11.14 11.12 -10.81
N SER A 155 -10.35 10.14 -11.22
CA SER A 155 -10.71 8.71 -11.20
C SER A 155 -9.66 7.85 -10.49
N VAL A 156 -8.55 8.43 -10.07
CA VAL A 156 -7.48 7.76 -9.33
C VAL A 156 -7.18 8.53 -8.07
N PHE A 157 -7.16 7.83 -6.94
CA PHE A 157 -6.81 8.40 -5.65
C PHE A 157 -5.78 7.50 -4.98
N VAL A 158 -4.68 8.09 -4.52
CA VAL A 158 -3.67 7.36 -3.77
C VAL A 158 -3.49 8.05 -2.43
N ARG A 159 -3.85 7.36 -1.35
CA ARG A 159 -3.79 7.89 0.02
C ARG A 159 -2.70 7.17 0.77
N ALA A 160 -1.80 7.92 1.39
CA ALA A 160 -0.72 7.42 2.22
C ALA A 160 -0.88 7.96 3.65
N ILE A 161 -0.85 7.05 4.64
CA ILE A 161 -0.87 7.41 6.06
C ILE A 161 0.45 6.95 6.68
N GLY A 162 1.08 7.89 7.37
CA GLY A 162 2.33 7.65 8.06
C GLY A 162 2.69 8.79 8.99
N SER A 163 3.95 8.85 9.37
CA SER A 163 4.50 9.96 10.14
C SER A 163 5.10 11.05 9.27
N ASP A 164 5.43 12.17 9.90
CA ASP A 164 6.25 13.18 9.25
C ASP A 164 7.60 12.57 8.82
N ALA A 165 7.91 12.71 7.53
CA ALA A 165 9.18 12.30 6.94
C ALA A 165 10.07 13.50 6.60
N ARG A 166 9.64 14.74 6.91
CA ARG A 166 10.43 15.95 6.64
C ARG A 166 11.76 15.90 7.38
N GLY A 167 12.84 16.16 6.64
CA GLY A 167 14.21 16.13 7.17
C GLY A 167 14.86 14.75 7.22
N LEU A 168 14.11 13.67 6.95
CA LEU A 168 14.70 12.34 6.78
C LEU A 168 15.23 12.19 5.34
N LYS A 169 16.40 11.58 5.19
CA LYS A 169 16.90 11.16 3.87
C LYS A 169 15.99 10.05 3.33
N SER A 170 15.56 10.14 2.07
CA SER A 170 14.68 9.18 1.39
C SER A 170 15.15 7.72 1.55
N ASP A 171 16.46 7.50 1.42
CA ASP A 171 17.05 6.16 1.49
C ASP A 171 17.28 5.66 2.93
N SER A 172 17.03 6.50 3.94
CA SER A 172 17.22 6.10 5.33
C SER A 172 16.20 5.05 5.75
N TRP A 173 16.63 4.07 6.54
CA TRP A 173 15.75 3.07 7.14
C TRP A 173 14.58 3.71 7.93
N ARG A 174 14.84 4.87 8.54
CA ARG A 174 13.83 5.68 9.24
C ARG A 174 12.75 6.22 8.30
N ALA A 175 13.13 6.76 7.14
CA ALA A 175 12.17 7.22 6.13
C ALA A 175 11.27 6.07 5.66
N LYS A 176 11.84 4.89 5.43
CA LYS A 176 11.10 3.66 5.08
C LYS A 176 10.19 3.14 6.18
N GLN A 177 10.34 3.62 7.40
CA GLN A 177 9.52 3.24 8.56
C GLN A 177 8.37 4.20 8.85
N THR A 178 8.36 5.37 8.22
CA THR A 178 7.32 6.39 8.42
C THR A 178 5.95 5.95 7.90
N LEU A 179 5.93 5.21 6.79
CA LEU A 179 4.71 4.79 6.11
C LEU A 179 4.10 3.55 6.77
N GLN A 180 2.80 3.62 7.07
CA GLN A 180 2.08 2.56 7.77
C GLN A 180 0.96 1.97 6.92
N TYR A 181 0.33 2.80 6.09
CA TYR A 181 -0.82 2.41 5.28
C TYR A 181 -0.84 3.16 3.96
N VAL A 182 -1.20 2.48 2.89
CA VAL A 182 -1.47 3.08 1.57
C VAL A 182 -2.79 2.51 1.04
N GLU A 183 -3.67 3.37 0.54
CA GLU A 183 -4.87 2.99 -0.19
C GLU A 183 -4.76 3.53 -1.60
N LEU A 184 -4.92 2.67 -2.60
CA LEU A 184 -5.15 3.07 -3.98
C LEU A 184 -6.60 2.82 -4.33
N GLU A 185 -7.27 3.84 -4.83
CA GLU A 185 -8.63 3.74 -5.36
C GLU A 185 -8.60 4.09 -6.84
N PHE A 186 -9.11 3.16 -7.64
CA PHE A 186 -9.24 3.27 -9.09
C PHE A 186 -10.72 3.18 -9.46
N VAL A 187 -11.32 4.30 -9.85
CA VAL A 187 -12.71 4.37 -10.33
C VAL A 187 -12.74 3.90 -11.79
N ALA A 188 -12.60 2.59 -11.98
CA ALA A 188 -12.43 1.95 -13.28
C ALA A 188 -13.76 1.38 -13.81
N ASN A 189 -14.79 2.22 -13.93
CA ASN A 189 -16.12 1.79 -14.36
C ASN A 189 -16.12 1.04 -15.70
N SER A 190 -15.22 1.38 -16.62
CA SER A 190 -15.06 0.67 -17.89
C SER A 190 -14.58 -0.77 -17.71
N LEU A 191 -13.76 -1.05 -16.68
CA LEU A 191 -13.27 -2.40 -16.37
C LEU A 191 -14.26 -3.23 -15.57
N THR A 192 -15.05 -2.57 -14.73
CA THR A 192 -15.87 -3.22 -13.72
C THR A 192 -17.37 -3.20 -14.04
N ALA A 193 -17.81 -2.49 -15.08
CA ALA A 193 -19.22 -2.34 -15.44
C ALA A 193 -19.97 -3.68 -15.60
N SER A 194 -19.30 -4.73 -16.06
CA SER A 194 -19.89 -6.07 -16.20
C SER A 194 -20.18 -6.76 -14.87
N CYS A 195 -19.54 -6.30 -13.79
CA CYS A 195 -19.63 -6.87 -12.45
C CYS A 195 -20.44 -6.02 -11.47
N VAL A 196 -20.58 -4.72 -11.73
CA VAL A 196 -21.38 -3.84 -10.89
C VAL A 196 -22.84 -4.26 -11.01
N HIS A 197 -23.42 -4.73 -9.91
CA HIS A 197 -24.85 -5.01 -9.84
C HIS A 197 -25.61 -3.71 -10.11
N LYS A 198 -26.20 -3.58 -11.30
CA LYS A 198 -27.20 -2.55 -11.55
C LYS A 198 -28.27 -2.72 -10.48
N LYS A 199 -28.47 -1.71 -9.64
CA LYS A 199 -29.73 -1.57 -8.93
C LYS A 199 -30.78 -1.35 -10.00
N ASP A 200 -31.37 -2.43 -10.50
CA ASP A 200 -32.54 -2.35 -11.34
C ASP A 200 -33.63 -1.67 -10.52
N VAL A 201 -33.83 -0.39 -10.80
CA VAL A 201 -35.07 0.32 -10.51
C VAL A 201 -36.09 -0.19 -11.52
N THR A 202 -36.57 -1.40 -11.28
CA THR A 202 -37.78 -1.98 -11.89
C THR A 202 -38.28 -3.05 -10.92
N GLU A 203 -38.66 -2.63 -9.71
CA GLU A 203 -39.83 -3.22 -9.05
C GLU A 203 -41.04 -2.51 -9.66
N ASP A 204 -41.52 -3.04 -10.79
CA ASP A 204 -42.92 -2.92 -11.21
C ASP A 204 -43.11 -3.96 -12.31
N GLU A 205 -43.42 -5.19 -11.89
CA GLU A 205 -44.48 -6.02 -12.48
C GLU A 205 -44.65 -7.32 -11.67
N GLY A 206 -45.72 -7.33 -10.85
CA GLY A 206 -46.51 -8.53 -10.59
C GLY A 206 -46.04 -9.51 -9.51
N SER A 207 -46.36 -9.24 -8.24
CA SER A 207 -47.24 -10.14 -7.48
C SER A 207 -47.70 -9.50 -6.16
N GLN A 208 -48.99 -9.66 -5.89
CA GLN A 208 -49.77 -9.13 -4.78
C GLN A 208 -49.21 -9.50 -3.39
N GLY A 209 -49.25 -8.56 -2.43
CA GLY A 209 -48.95 -8.90 -1.04
C GLY A 209 -48.90 -7.75 -0.01
N SER A 210 -50.04 -7.09 0.22
CA SER A 210 -50.47 -6.41 1.46
C SER A 210 -49.52 -5.48 2.27
N THR A 211 -49.92 -4.20 2.25
CA THR A 211 -50.10 -3.29 3.40
C THR A 211 -48.90 -2.79 4.24
N ASN A 212 -48.78 -1.46 4.21
CA ASN A 212 -48.38 -0.56 5.30
C ASN A 212 -46.96 -0.66 5.87
N ARG A 213 -46.10 0.28 5.44
CA ARG A 213 -45.49 1.22 6.39
C ARG A 213 -44.99 2.50 5.71
N ARG A 214 -45.76 3.57 5.93
CA ARG A 214 -45.25 4.95 5.90
C ARG A 214 -44.02 5.04 6.81
N ASN A 215 -42.90 5.50 6.27
CA ASN A 215 -41.95 6.36 6.98
C ASN A 215 -41.04 7.04 5.95
N ALA A 216 -41.49 8.21 5.51
CA ALA A 216 -40.62 9.22 4.90
C ALA A 216 -39.59 9.66 5.96
N GLY A 217 -38.33 9.28 5.76
CA GLY A 217 -37.24 9.52 6.70
C GLY A 217 -36.02 10.13 6.04
N ARG A 218 -36.07 11.45 5.82
CA ARG A 218 -34.96 12.43 5.83
C ARG A 218 -33.56 11.89 5.43
N ARG A 219 -33.21 12.00 4.14
CA ARG A 219 -31.83 11.90 3.63
C ARG A 219 -30.93 12.92 4.34
N ARG A 220 -30.20 12.51 5.38
CA ARG A 220 -29.04 13.26 5.88
C ARG A 220 -27.85 12.91 4.99
N ARG A 221 -27.40 13.88 4.19
CA ARG A 221 -26.07 13.88 3.57
C ARG A 221 -25.05 13.92 4.70
N GLY A 222 -24.54 12.76 5.07
CA GLY A 222 -23.34 12.62 5.88
C GLY A 222 -22.41 11.71 5.12
N HIS A 223 -21.31 12.24 4.59
CA HIS A 223 -20.16 11.43 4.24
C HIS A 223 -19.75 10.67 5.51
N ARG A 224 -20.21 9.42 5.64
CA ARG A 224 -19.58 8.49 6.55
C ARG A 224 -18.22 8.22 5.94
N VAL A 225 -17.20 8.86 6.50
CA VAL A 225 -15.84 8.36 6.46
C VAL A 225 -15.92 6.93 6.98
N SER A 226 -15.75 5.95 6.07
CA SER A 226 -15.71 4.54 6.43
C SER A 226 -14.64 4.38 7.51
N ARG A 227 -15.12 3.87 8.64
CA ARG A 227 -14.42 3.80 9.92
C ARG A 227 -13.17 2.95 9.74
N GLY A 228 -12.09 3.43 10.35
CA GLY A 228 -10.73 2.93 10.18
C GLY A 228 -10.59 1.42 10.28
N VAL A 229 -9.67 0.92 9.45
CA VAL A 229 -8.97 -0.36 9.58
C VAL A 229 -8.28 -0.36 10.96
N GLY A 230 -9.01 -0.83 11.96
CA GLY A 230 -8.54 -1.09 13.30
C GLY A 230 -8.44 -2.60 13.51
N ALA A 231 -7.25 -3.04 13.89
CA ALA A 231 -6.89 -4.38 14.37
C ALA A 231 -8.08 -5.23 14.84
N GLY A 232 -8.40 -6.26 14.05
CA GLY A 232 -9.39 -7.28 14.38
C GLY A 232 -9.45 -8.30 13.26
N ASN A 233 -9.08 -9.54 13.56
CA ASN A 233 -9.02 -10.67 12.63
C ASN A 233 -10.42 -11.06 12.10
N ASN A 234 -11.00 -10.29 11.19
CA ASN A 234 -12.16 -10.72 10.40
C ASN A 234 -12.22 -9.96 9.05
N PRO A 235 -11.73 -10.56 7.95
CA PRO A 235 -11.83 -9.95 6.61
C PRO A 235 -13.16 -10.29 5.89
N GLN A 236 -14.11 -10.96 6.55
CA GLN A 236 -15.38 -11.33 5.95
C GLN A 236 -16.49 -10.36 6.40
N GLY A 237 -16.87 -9.41 5.53
CA GLY A 237 -18.22 -8.85 5.57
C GLY A 237 -18.39 -7.33 5.42
N ALA A 238 -17.33 -6.54 5.37
CA ALA A 238 -17.43 -5.11 5.07
C ALA A 238 -16.71 -4.81 3.76
N THR A 239 -17.31 -5.23 2.65
CA THR A 239 -16.90 -4.76 1.33
C THR A 239 -17.18 -3.26 1.26
N ASP A 240 -16.19 -2.48 0.86
CA ASP A 240 -16.29 -1.03 0.74
C ASP A 240 -17.42 -0.67 -0.25
N GLN A 241 -18.29 0.27 0.12
CA GLN A 241 -19.37 0.75 -0.73
C GLN A 241 -18.84 1.27 -2.07
N ARG A 242 -17.64 1.88 -2.08
CA ARG A 242 -16.96 2.34 -3.29
C ARG A 242 -16.63 1.19 -4.23
N ALA A 243 -16.23 0.03 -3.69
CA ALA A 243 -15.98 -1.15 -4.50
C ALA A 243 -17.26 -1.67 -5.16
N TYR A 244 -18.40 -1.65 -4.44
CA TYR A 244 -19.71 -1.95 -5.04
C TYR A 244 -20.14 -0.98 -6.13
N GLU A 245 -19.69 0.28 -6.06
CA GLU A 245 -20.03 1.33 -7.02
C GLU A 245 -19.18 1.31 -8.30
N GLY A 246 -18.18 0.41 -8.39
CA GLY A 246 -17.35 0.24 -9.58
C GLY A 246 -15.86 0.46 -9.36
N SER A 247 -15.42 0.83 -8.17
CA SER A 247 -14.00 1.07 -7.89
C SER A 247 -13.22 -0.21 -7.59
N ILE A 248 -11.94 -0.25 -7.98
CA ILE A 248 -10.97 -1.22 -7.49
C ILE A 248 -10.16 -0.54 -6.39
N ILE A 249 -10.13 -1.12 -5.20
CA ILE A 249 -9.47 -0.55 -4.03
C ILE A 249 -8.37 -1.49 -3.58
N ILE A 250 -7.13 -1.00 -3.52
CA ILE A 250 -5.96 -1.75 -3.09
C ILE A 250 -5.46 -1.12 -1.79
N GLY A 251 -5.68 -1.81 -0.68
CA GLY A 251 -5.15 -1.44 0.63
C GLY A 251 -3.85 -2.17 0.93
N LEU A 252 -2.82 -1.42 1.29
CA LEU A 252 -1.49 -1.90 1.67
C LEU A 252 -1.28 -1.51 3.14
N THR A 253 -1.16 -2.49 4.02
CA THR A 253 -0.95 -2.28 5.46
C THR A 253 0.38 -2.87 5.90
N ARG A 254 1.21 -2.09 6.56
CA ARG A 254 2.49 -2.58 7.09
C ARG A 254 2.23 -3.65 8.16
N ARG A 255 2.86 -4.83 8.03
CA ARG A 255 2.66 -5.95 8.98
C ARG A 255 3.46 -5.79 10.27
N LYS A 256 4.69 -5.29 10.16
CA LYS A 256 5.59 -5.12 11.31
C LYS A 256 5.60 -3.66 11.74
N PRO A 257 5.53 -3.38 13.06
CA PRO A 257 5.84 -2.03 13.55
C PRO A 257 7.27 -1.67 13.14
N PRO A 258 7.61 -0.37 13.11
CA PRO A 258 8.98 0.06 12.90
C PRO A 258 9.93 -0.65 13.84
N GLU A 259 11.11 -0.95 13.32
CA GLU A 259 12.20 -1.42 14.16
C GLU A 259 12.69 -0.24 14.99
N LYS A 260 12.85 -0.46 16.29
CA LYS A 260 13.45 0.54 17.18
C LYS A 260 14.92 0.72 16.82
N GLY A 261 15.43 1.95 16.93
CA GLY A 261 16.86 2.19 16.76
C GLY A 261 17.69 1.43 17.80
N PHE A 262 18.96 1.14 17.49
CA PHE A 262 19.90 0.44 18.39
C PHE A 262 19.90 1.05 19.81
N TYR A 263 20.03 2.37 19.91
CA TYR A 263 20.03 3.05 21.20
C TYR A 263 18.71 2.91 21.96
N GLU A 264 17.57 2.83 21.30
CA GLU A 264 16.28 2.63 21.96
C GLU A 264 16.14 1.20 22.47
N GLN A 265 16.52 0.23 21.62
CA GLN A 265 16.46 -1.19 21.96
C GLN A 265 17.39 -1.55 23.11
N TYR A 266 18.56 -0.90 23.18
CA TYR A 266 19.60 -1.19 24.17
C TYR A 266 19.79 -0.09 25.23
N SER A 267 18.97 0.96 25.26
CA SER A 267 19.12 2.11 26.18
C SER A 267 19.25 1.67 27.63
N MET A 268 18.36 0.79 28.08
CA MET A 268 18.38 0.25 29.44
C MET A 268 19.62 -0.60 29.67
N SER A 269 19.99 -1.47 28.73
CA SER A 269 21.20 -2.31 28.83
C SER A 269 22.47 -1.46 28.90
N ILE A 270 22.57 -0.41 28.09
CA ILE A 270 23.68 0.55 28.09
C ILE A 270 23.71 1.31 29.41
N PHE A 271 22.57 1.81 29.89
CA PHE A 271 22.47 2.52 31.16
C PHE A 271 22.92 1.63 32.33
N PHE A 272 22.45 0.38 32.40
CA PHE A 272 22.88 -0.58 33.41
C PHE A 272 24.38 -0.88 33.30
N GLY A 273 24.91 -1.04 32.08
CA GLY A 273 26.34 -1.25 31.85
C GLY A 273 27.19 -0.08 32.36
N VAL A 274 26.81 1.15 32.03
CA VAL A 274 27.49 2.38 32.47
C VAL A 274 27.39 2.54 33.99
N ALA A 275 26.21 2.34 34.58
CA ALA A 275 26.01 2.44 36.02
C ALA A 275 26.88 1.42 36.79
N MET A 276 26.95 0.18 36.31
CA MET A 276 27.79 -0.87 36.88
C MET A 276 29.28 -0.55 36.75
N PHE A 277 29.70 -0.01 35.61
CA PHE A 277 31.09 0.40 35.39
C PHE A 277 31.52 1.53 36.33
N VAL A 278 30.70 2.57 36.45
CA VAL A 278 30.93 3.68 37.39
C VAL A 278 30.96 3.18 38.83
N PHE A 279 30.04 2.29 39.21
CA PHE A 279 30.01 1.69 40.54
C PHE A 279 31.30 0.91 40.86
N ARG A 280 31.80 0.12 39.91
CA ARG A 280 33.07 -0.62 40.03
C ARG A 280 34.27 0.32 40.19
N ILE A 281 34.32 1.42 39.43
CA ILE A 281 35.37 2.44 39.57
C ILE A 281 35.33 3.07 40.96
N VAL A 282 34.15 3.48 41.44
CA VAL A 282 34.00 4.07 42.78
C VAL A 282 34.42 3.10 43.88
N GLN A 283 34.08 1.81 43.75
CA GLN A 283 34.53 0.78 44.69
C GLN A 283 36.05 0.62 44.67
N ALA A 284 36.67 0.55 43.49
CA ALA A 284 38.12 0.42 43.34
C ALA A 284 38.87 1.62 43.92
N PHE A 285 38.37 2.85 43.70
CA PHE A 285 38.96 4.03 44.33
C PHE A 285 38.80 4.03 45.85
N LYS A 286 37.65 3.60 46.39
CA LYS A 286 37.45 3.48 47.84
C LYS A 286 38.35 2.42 48.48
N SER A 287 38.55 1.27 47.82
CA SER A 287 39.46 0.23 48.33
C SER A 287 40.92 0.71 48.30
N TYR A 288 41.35 1.31 47.20
CA TYR A 288 42.69 1.87 47.07
C TYR A 288 42.97 2.96 48.13
N ARG A 289 41.99 3.83 48.39
CA ARG A 289 42.11 4.84 49.45
C ARG A 289 42.25 4.21 50.83
N ARG A 290 41.46 3.18 51.14
CA ARG A 290 41.52 2.47 52.43
C ARG A 290 42.88 1.80 52.67
N GLU A 291 43.41 1.13 51.66
CA GLU A 291 44.77 0.54 51.73
C GLU A 291 45.84 1.62 51.93
N SER A 292 45.76 2.73 51.19
CA SER A 292 46.73 3.83 51.34
C SER A 292 46.68 4.52 52.71
N SER A 293 45.50 4.58 53.35
CA SER A 293 45.34 5.14 54.70
C SER A 293 45.65 4.17 55.82
N ALA A 294 45.65 2.85 55.57
CA ALA A 294 46.05 1.84 56.54
C ALA A 294 47.57 1.57 56.56
N ALA A 295 48.29 2.04 55.52
CA ALA A 295 49.74 1.94 55.39
C ALA A 295 50.52 3.18 55.92
N ARG A 296 49.82 4.15 56.53
CA ARG A 296 50.40 5.27 57.29
C ARG A 296 50.14 5.06 58.77
#